data_AF-A0A1Y1VA97-F1
#
_entry.id   AF-A0A1Y1VA97-F1
#
_cell.length_a   1.000
_cell.length_b   1.000
_cell.length_c   1.000
_cell.angle_alpha   90.00
_cell.angle_beta   90.00
_cell.angle_gamma   90.00
#
_symmetry.space_group_name_H-M   'P 1'
#
loop_
_entity.id
_entity.type
_entity.pdbx_description
1 polymer ?
#
loop_
_entity_poly.entity_id
_entity_poly.type
_entity_poly.pdbx_seq_one_letter_code
_entity_poly.pdbx_strand_id
1 'polypeptide(L)'
;MLIRIILSLILLSRIYVVVYGITVNFYTFSYEDKCEYLEEITNDFNDYSKKNGLDIHLNRILLSPRNISVYVNDYDSTVESILKKKNKSYDLFMISAVYTNFFDPYVENLRYYVSEETLESYLHGISSSLGIINDKIIGLPLYLEVGVFYSNKVLLEKYNKTIPQTWNQLIDTASYILEEEKKIGNNDLIGYLGYFPESEGIIGSFIEFLNSFRASYDMGLPSFNSQNAIDALIKIKEIKDSISSGIKK
;
A
#
# COMPACT_ATOMS: atom_id res chain seq x y z
N MET A 1 39.65 -14.23 51.77
CA MET A 1 38.74 -13.12 51.38
C MET A 1 39.07 -12.58 49.99
N LEU A 2 40.31 -12.19 49.73
CA LEU A 2 40.76 -11.67 48.42
C LEU A 2 40.47 -12.59 47.22
N ILE A 3 40.74 -13.90 47.35
CA ILE A 3 40.54 -14.89 46.27
C ILE A 3 39.06 -15.00 45.86
N ARG A 4 38.12 -14.88 46.82
CA ARG A 4 36.68 -14.89 46.52
C ARG A 4 36.26 -13.64 45.75
N ILE A 5 36.79 -12.47 46.11
CA ILE A 5 36.51 -11.21 45.42
C ILE A 5 37.01 -11.25 43.97
N ILE A 6 38.22 -11.79 43.76
CA ILE A 6 38.80 -11.94 42.41
C ILE A 6 37.99 -12.93 41.57
N LEU A 7 37.59 -14.08 42.12
CA LEU A 7 36.71 -15.04 41.43
C LEU A 7 35.35 -14.43 41.09
N SER A 8 34.74 -13.67 42.00
CA SER A 8 33.48 -12.96 41.75
C SER A 8 33.62 -11.91 40.65
N LEU A 9 34.73 -11.17 40.59
CA LEU A 9 34.99 -10.18 39.53
C LEU A 9 35.24 -10.84 38.17
N ILE A 10 35.92 -12.00 38.12
CA ILE A 10 36.12 -12.77 36.88
C ILE A 10 34.81 -13.37 36.38
N LEU A 11 33.93 -13.82 37.28
CA LEU A 11 32.57 -14.27 36.95
C LEU A 11 31.71 -13.10 36.45
N LEU A 12 31.72 -11.96 37.14
CA LEU A 12 31.02 -10.74 36.70
C LEU A 12 31.54 -10.25 35.34
N SER A 13 32.85 -10.25 35.11
CA SER A 13 33.43 -9.84 33.81
C SER A 13 33.12 -10.82 32.68
N ARG A 14 32.84 -12.10 32.99
CA ARG A 14 32.33 -13.08 32.02
C ARG A 14 30.81 -13.01 31.81
N ILE A 15 30.07 -12.39 32.74
CA ILE A 15 28.63 -12.11 32.62
C ILE A 15 28.38 -10.86 31.75
N TYR A 16 29.32 -9.90 31.74
CA TYR A 16 29.34 -8.82 30.76
C TYR A 16 29.84 -9.32 29.40
N VAL A 17 29.10 -10.24 28.78
CA VAL A 17 29.09 -10.27 27.32
C VAL A 17 28.42 -8.96 26.92
N VAL A 18 29.20 -8.01 26.41
CA VAL A 18 28.64 -6.84 25.74
C VAL A 18 28.01 -7.37 24.46
N VAL A 19 26.74 -7.74 24.54
CA VAL A 19 25.94 -8.14 23.38
C VAL A 19 25.63 -6.84 22.65
N TYR A 20 26.29 -6.60 21.52
CA TYR A 20 26.05 -5.43 20.69
C TYR A 20 24.79 -5.68 19.87
N GLY A 21 23.63 -5.41 20.46
CA GLY A 21 22.36 -5.48 19.76
C GLY A 21 22.33 -4.55 18.57
N ILE A 22 22.16 -5.09 17.37
CA ILE A 22 22.00 -4.30 16.15
C ILE A 22 20.58 -3.73 16.17
N THR A 23 20.44 -2.41 16.12
CA THR A 23 19.14 -1.78 15.89
C THR A 23 19.00 -1.44 14.42
N VAL A 24 17.97 -1.98 13.77
CA VAL A 24 17.59 -1.67 12.39
C VAL A 24 16.43 -0.69 12.44
N ASN A 25 16.62 0.51 11.90
CA ASN A 25 15.62 1.57 11.90
C ASN A 25 14.79 1.50 10.62
N PHE A 26 13.51 1.15 10.75
CA PHE A 26 12.58 1.00 9.65
C PHE A 26 11.62 2.18 9.57
N TYR A 27 11.81 3.02 8.55
CA TYR A 27 10.99 4.19 8.30
C TYR A 27 9.76 3.80 7.47
N THR A 28 8.57 4.07 8.02
CA THR A 28 7.29 3.63 7.47
C THR A 28 6.27 4.75 7.47
N PHE A 29 5.23 4.59 6.67
CA PHE A 29 4.10 5.50 6.58
C PHE A 29 2.77 4.73 6.71
N SER A 30 1.77 5.33 7.35
CA SER A 30 0.39 4.86 7.29
C SER A 30 -0.57 6.04 7.32
N TYR A 31 -1.68 5.90 6.59
CA TYR A 31 -2.80 6.84 6.70
C TYR A 31 -3.52 6.72 8.05
N GLU A 32 -3.34 5.61 8.75
CA GLU A 32 -3.91 5.35 10.07
C GLU A 32 -2.89 5.62 11.18
N ASP A 33 -3.35 6.15 12.31
CA ASP A 33 -2.50 6.42 13.48
C ASP A 33 -1.87 5.15 14.05
N LYS A 34 -2.56 4.02 13.85
CA LYS A 34 -2.10 2.68 14.18
C LYS A 34 -2.30 1.81 12.97
N CYS A 35 -1.21 1.36 12.38
CA CYS A 35 -1.24 0.29 11.41
C CYS A 35 -0.91 -1.01 12.13
N GLU A 36 -1.96 -1.77 12.49
CA GLU A 36 -1.84 -3.05 13.22
C GLU A 36 -0.92 -4.02 12.46
N TYR A 37 -1.09 -4.12 11.14
CA TYR A 37 -0.27 -4.97 10.29
C TYR A 37 1.25 -4.68 10.41
N LEU A 38 1.66 -3.41 10.29
CA LEU A 38 3.07 -3.03 10.41
C LEU A 38 3.60 -3.17 11.84
N GLU A 39 2.74 -2.99 12.85
CA GLU A 39 3.07 -3.21 14.24
C GLU A 39 3.30 -4.71 14.52
N GLU A 40 2.41 -5.58 14.05
CA GLU A 40 2.53 -7.03 14.16
C GLU A 40 3.79 -7.55 13.48
N ILE A 41 4.09 -7.15 12.24
CA ILE A 41 5.35 -7.52 11.57
C ILE A 41 6.58 -7.14 12.41
N THR A 42 6.56 -5.94 12.99
CA THR A 42 7.68 -5.46 13.81
C THR A 42 7.83 -6.29 15.07
N ASN A 43 6.72 -6.63 15.73
CA ASN A 43 6.70 -7.44 16.94
C ASN A 43 7.12 -8.88 16.67
N ASP A 44 6.57 -9.50 15.61
CA ASP A 44 6.87 -10.86 15.19
C ASP A 44 8.36 -11.04 14.86
N PHE A 45 8.94 -10.09 14.11
CA PHE A 45 10.38 -10.13 13.83
C PHE A 45 11.20 -10.01 15.11
N ASN A 46 10.84 -9.10 16.01
CA ASN A 46 11.57 -8.90 17.27
C ASN A 46 11.50 -10.14 18.17
N ASP A 47 10.36 -10.83 18.21
CA ASP A 47 10.20 -12.08 18.95
C ASP A 47 10.94 -13.24 18.30
N TYR A 48 10.93 -13.33 16.96
CA TYR A 48 11.76 -14.25 16.20
C TYR A 48 13.26 -14.03 16.47
N SER A 49 13.71 -12.77 16.47
CA SER A 49 15.10 -12.39 16.75
C SER A 49 15.54 -12.84 18.14
N LYS A 50 14.72 -12.59 19.17
CA LYS A 50 14.98 -13.06 20.55
C LYS A 50 15.04 -14.58 20.62
N LYS A 51 14.06 -15.28 20.02
CA LYS A 51 13.97 -16.74 20.06
C LYS A 51 15.16 -17.43 19.39
N ASN A 52 15.71 -16.83 18.35
CA ASN A 52 16.83 -17.38 17.59
C ASN A 52 18.19 -16.76 17.97
N GLY A 53 18.23 -15.88 18.98
CA GLY A 53 19.47 -15.26 19.46
C GLY A 53 20.17 -14.41 18.39
N LEU A 54 19.42 -13.76 17.50
CA LEU A 54 20.00 -12.95 16.41
C LEU A 54 20.61 -11.63 16.92
N ASP A 55 20.18 -11.18 18.11
CA ASP A 55 20.58 -9.89 18.69
C ASP A 55 20.29 -8.69 17.76
N ILE A 56 19.16 -8.76 17.04
CA ILE A 56 18.66 -7.70 16.17
C ILE A 56 17.36 -7.14 16.74
N HIS A 57 17.28 -5.82 16.88
CA HIS A 57 16.04 -5.12 17.20
C HIS A 57 15.57 -4.30 16.01
N LEU A 58 14.36 -4.58 15.53
CA LEU A 58 13.70 -3.77 14.52
C LEU A 58 12.95 -2.63 15.21
N ASN A 59 13.46 -1.41 15.04
CA ASN A 59 12.85 -0.18 15.51
C ASN A 59 12.04 0.47 14.38
N ARG A 60 10.72 0.35 14.44
CA ARG A 60 9.83 0.98 13.45
C ARG A 60 9.54 2.43 13.82
N ILE A 61 9.83 3.34 12.89
CA ILE A 61 9.40 4.74 12.92
C ILE A 61 8.19 4.88 11.99
N LEU A 62 7.02 5.18 12.56
CA LEU A 62 5.77 5.37 11.81
C LEU A 62 5.47 6.84 11.59
N LEU A 63 5.35 7.25 10.33
CA LEU A 63 4.73 8.51 9.93
C LEU A 63 3.24 8.34 9.64
N SER A 64 2.48 9.39 9.91
CA SER A 64 1.05 9.50 9.63
C SER A 64 0.65 10.97 9.48
N PRO A 65 -0.46 11.30 8.79
CA PRO A 65 -0.92 12.69 8.64
C PRO A 65 -1.07 13.46 9.96
N ARG A 66 -1.14 12.80 11.11
CA ARG A 66 -1.20 13.47 12.43
C ARG A 66 0.15 13.85 13.01
N ASN A 67 1.23 13.18 12.60
CA ASN A 67 2.57 13.38 13.16
C ASN A 67 3.56 14.08 12.21
N ILE A 68 3.14 14.35 10.97
CA ILE A 68 3.85 15.22 10.02
C ILE A 68 3.03 16.46 9.68
N SER A 69 3.71 17.60 9.52
CA SER A 69 3.10 18.87 9.11
C SER A 69 2.87 18.97 7.59
N VAL A 70 3.33 17.99 6.82
CA VAL A 70 3.29 17.98 5.37
C VAL A 70 2.18 17.01 4.96
N TYR A 71 1.34 17.42 4.01
CA TYR A 71 0.32 16.54 3.43
C TYR A 71 0.97 15.23 2.97
N VAL A 72 0.29 14.11 3.23
CA VAL A 72 0.75 12.72 2.95
C VAL A 72 1.22 12.50 1.51
N ASN A 73 0.77 13.33 0.57
CA ASN A 73 1.22 13.35 -0.82
C ASN A 73 2.75 13.50 -1.00
N ASP A 74 3.53 13.67 0.06
CA ASP A 74 4.97 13.94 0.03
C ASP A 74 5.83 12.95 0.84
N TYR A 75 5.28 11.79 1.24
CA TYR A 75 6.07 10.79 1.98
C TYR A 75 7.27 10.30 1.17
N ASP A 76 7.07 9.87 -0.08
CA ASP A 76 8.17 9.40 -0.93
C ASP A 76 9.19 10.52 -1.22
N SER A 77 8.76 11.77 -1.39
CA SER A 77 9.68 12.92 -1.49
C SER A 77 10.47 13.16 -0.20
N THR A 78 9.85 12.92 0.97
CA THR A 78 10.54 13.00 2.26
C THR A 78 11.63 11.93 2.34
N VAL A 79 11.30 10.70 1.97
CA VAL A 79 12.27 9.59 1.86
C VAL A 79 13.40 9.97 0.90
N GLU A 80 13.07 10.52 -0.28
CA GLU A 80 14.08 10.95 -1.25
C GLU A 80 15.00 12.04 -0.68
N SER A 81 14.45 13.03 0.04
CA SER A 81 15.22 14.09 0.69
C SER A 81 16.18 13.54 1.74
N ILE A 82 15.75 12.55 2.51
CA ILE A 82 16.57 11.83 3.51
C ILE A 82 17.72 11.08 2.81
N LEU A 83 17.40 10.34 1.75
CA LEU A 83 18.37 9.56 0.97
C LEU A 83 19.40 10.44 0.26
N LYS A 84 18.97 11.54 -0.37
CA LYS A 84 19.84 12.55 -1.00
C LYS A 84 20.84 13.16 -0.01
N LYS A 85 20.42 13.39 1.23
CA LYS A 85 21.29 13.89 2.31
C LYS A 85 22.23 12.82 2.86
N LYS A 86 22.16 11.57 2.38
CA LYS A 86 22.93 10.42 2.86
C LYS A 86 22.82 10.25 4.37
N ASN A 87 21.63 10.51 4.91
CA ASN A 87 21.38 10.35 6.33
C ASN A 87 21.42 8.86 6.69
N LYS A 88 22.23 8.50 7.70
CA LYS A 88 22.42 7.13 8.17
C LYS A 88 21.55 6.77 9.39
N SER A 89 20.53 7.56 9.67
CA SER A 89 19.63 7.32 10.82
C SER A 89 18.57 6.24 10.53
N TYR A 90 18.45 5.80 9.28
CA TYR A 90 17.46 4.83 8.83
C TYR A 90 18.14 3.77 7.96
N ASP A 91 17.71 2.53 8.12
CA ASP A 91 18.30 1.35 7.49
C ASP A 91 17.34 0.74 6.46
N LEU A 92 16.04 0.80 6.73
CA LEU A 92 14.97 0.33 5.85
C LEU A 92 13.96 1.44 5.62
N PHE A 93 13.39 1.48 4.41
CA PHE A 93 12.32 2.40 4.05
C PHE A 93 11.19 1.61 3.40
N MET A 94 9.97 1.85 3.85
CA MET A 94 8.79 1.51 3.07
C MET A 94 8.62 2.58 2.00
N ILE A 95 8.41 2.21 0.73
CA ILE A 95 8.23 3.15 -0.38
C ILE A 95 7.03 2.71 -1.22
N SER A 96 6.39 3.65 -1.91
CA SER A 96 5.37 3.28 -2.90
C SER A 96 6.01 2.61 -4.11
N ALA A 97 5.43 1.49 -4.55
CA ALA A 97 5.91 0.76 -5.71
C ALA A 97 5.80 1.55 -7.03
N VAL A 98 4.97 2.60 -7.08
CA VAL A 98 4.88 3.52 -8.22
C VAL A 98 6.19 4.28 -8.42
N TYR A 99 6.94 4.52 -7.34
CA TYR A 99 8.19 5.28 -7.36
C TYR A 99 9.45 4.41 -7.30
N THR A 100 9.37 3.08 -7.44
CA THR A 100 10.55 2.19 -7.38
C THR A 100 11.68 2.66 -8.32
N ASN A 101 11.34 3.09 -9.55
CA ASN A 101 12.30 3.61 -10.54
C ASN A 101 13.06 4.85 -10.06
N PHE A 102 12.42 5.67 -9.25
CA PHE A 102 13.01 6.90 -8.73
C PHE A 102 14.06 6.62 -7.65
N PHE A 103 13.91 5.51 -6.90
CA PHE A 103 14.77 5.17 -5.78
C PHE A 103 16.01 4.34 -6.16
N ASP A 104 16.09 3.83 -7.39
CA ASP A 104 17.23 3.03 -7.86
C ASP A 104 18.61 3.65 -7.54
N PRO A 105 18.87 4.96 -7.73
CA PRO A 105 20.18 5.54 -7.45
C PRO A 105 20.58 5.57 -5.96
N TYR A 106 19.64 5.32 -5.05
CA TYR A 106 19.81 5.55 -3.62
C TYR A 106 19.86 4.29 -2.77
N VAL A 107 19.40 3.16 -3.30
CA VAL A 107 19.23 1.91 -2.56
C VAL A 107 20.19 0.81 -3.02
N GLU A 108 20.49 -0.11 -2.10
CA GLU A 108 21.31 -1.29 -2.39
C GLU A 108 20.55 -2.33 -3.21
N ASN A 109 21.29 -3.19 -3.92
CA ASN A 109 20.70 -4.32 -4.62
C ASN A 109 20.46 -5.47 -3.63
N LEU A 110 19.19 -5.74 -3.28
CA LEU A 110 18.83 -6.78 -2.31
C LEU A 110 19.22 -8.20 -2.75
N ARG A 111 19.47 -8.42 -4.05
CA ARG A 111 19.96 -9.70 -4.58
C ARG A 111 21.24 -10.18 -3.87
N TYR A 112 22.09 -9.29 -3.40
CA TYR A 112 23.34 -9.67 -2.70
C TYR A 112 23.15 -10.03 -1.23
N TYR A 113 21.97 -9.77 -0.66
CA TYR A 113 21.72 -9.89 0.78
C TYR A 113 20.62 -10.90 1.13
N VAL A 114 19.74 -11.20 0.17
CA VAL A 114 18.60 -12.10 0.37
C VAL A 114 18.87 -13.42 -0.34
N SER A 115 18.56 -14.54 0.32
CA SER A 115 18.77 -15.87 -0.25
C SER A 115 17.94 -16.07 -1.52
N GLU A 116 18.48 -16.81 -2.50
CA GLU A 116 17.76 -17.11 -3.75
C GLU A 116 16.42 -17.82 -3.47
N GLU A 117 16.37 -18.74 -2.50
CA GLU A 117 15.13 -19.40 -2.06
C GLU A 117 14.05 -18.40 -1.63
N THR A 118 14.43 -17.36 -0.89
CA THR A 118 13.49 -16.30 -0.52
C THR A 118 13.10 -15.45 -1.73
N LEU A 119 14.06 -15.12 -2.60
CA LEU A 119 13.84 -14.28 -3.77
C LEU A 119 12.94 -14.94 -4.81
N GLU A 120 12.97 -16.27 -4.97
CA GLU A 120 12.13 -16.99 -5.95
C GLU A 120 10.64 -16.61 -5.85
N SER A 121 10.15 -16.37 -4.64
CA SER A 121 8.76 -15.92 -4.40
C SER A 121 8.44 -14.52 -4.96
N TYR A 122 9.45 -13.69 -5.19
CA TYR A 122 9.35 -12.32 -5.69
C TYR A 122 9.74 -12.16 -7.17
N LEU A 123 10.41 -13.16 -7.76
CA LEU A 123 10.91 -13.08 -9.14
C LEU A 123 9.82 -13.30 -10.21
N HIS A 124 8.58 -13.61 -9.81
CA HIS A 124 7.49 -13.94 -10.71
C HIS A 124 6.23 -13.10 -10.47
N GLY A 125 5.37 -13.02 -11.49
CA GLY A 125 4.07 -12.36 -11.40
C GLY A 125 4.18 -10.84 -11.19
N ILE A 126 3.26 -10.28 -10.39
CA ILE A 126 3.20 -8.84 -10.14
C ILE A 126 4.40 -8.35 -9.30
N SER A 127 4.90 -9.17 -8.38
CA SER A 127 6.00 -8.81 -7.49
C SER A 127 7.26 -8.38 -8.23
N SER A 128 7.60 -9.06 -9.32
CA SER A 128 8.78 -8.72 -10.12
C SER A 128 8.64 -7.37 -10.81
N SER A 129 7.42 -7.00 -11.23
CA SER A 129 7.15 -5.70 -11.85
C SER A 129 7.18 -4.52 -10.88
N LEU A 130 7.14 -4.77 -9.57
CA LEU A 130 7.09 -3.73 -8.53
C LEU A 130 8.46 -3.46 -7.90
N GLY A 131 9.31 -4.49 -7.78
CA GLY A 131 10.55 -4.43 -7.00
C GLY A 131 11.84 -4.56 -7.82
N ILE A 132 11.78 -4.88 -9.12
CA ILE A 132 12.96 -5.21 -9.93
C ILE A 132 13.11 -4.23 -11.09
N ILE A 133 14.31 -3.66 -11.22
CA ILE A 133 14.67 -2.67 -12.26
C ILE A 133 16.04 -3.03 -12.82
N ASN A 134 16.16 -3.22 -14.14
CA ASN A 134 17.44 -3.53 -14.80
C ASN A 134 18.21 -4.66 -14.08
N ASP A 135 17.51 -5.74 -13.73
CA ASP A 135 18.01 -6.91 -12.96
C ASP A 135 18.41 -6.64 -11.49
N LYS A 136 18.27 -5.40 -11.02
CA LYS A 136 18.48 -5.00 -9.63
C LYS A 136 17.19 -5.14 -8.82
N ILE A 137 17.28 -5.75 -7.64
CA ILE A 137 16.16 -5.86 -6.71
C ILE A 137 16.22 -4.66 -5.77
N ILE A 138 15.36 -3.68 -6.04
CA ILE A 138 15.27 -2.39 -5.34
C ILE A 138 14.50 -2.51 -4.04
N GLY A 139 13.48 -3.35 -4.03
CA GLY A 139 12.61 -3.55 -2.88
C GLY A 139 11.88 -4.88 -2.99
N LEU A 140 11.42 -5.38 -1.84
CA LEU A 140 10.54 -6.54 -1.77
C LEU A 140 9.14 -6.05 -1.38
N PRO A 141 8.11 -6.31 -2.19
CA PRO A 141 6.73 -5.96 -1.85
C PRO A 141 6.33 -6.54 -0.49
N LEU A 142 5.94 -5.67 0.46
CA LEU A 142 5.51 -6.09 1.80
C LEU A 142 4.04 -6.55 1.80
N TYR A 143 3.19 -5.77 1.15
CA TYR A 143 1.78 -6.09 0.94
C TYR A 143 1.31 -5.44 -0.38
N LEU A 144 0.19 -5.92 -0.91
CA LEU A 144 -0.43 -5.41 -2.12
C LEU A 144 -1.82 -4.88 -1.78
N GLU A 145 -2.10 -3.68 -2.25
CA GLU A 145 -3.44 -3.11 -2.25
C GLU A 145 -4.01 -3.22 -3.65
N VAL A 146 -5.27 -3.68 -3.75
CA VAL A 146 -5.96 -3.87 -5.03
C VAL A 146 -7.33 -3.22 -4.96
N GLY A 147 -7.71 -2.53 -6.04
CA GLY A 147 -9.06 -2.01 -6.22
C GLY A 147 -10.07 -3.15 -6.33
N VAL A 148 -11.15 -3.06 -5.55
CA VAL A 148 -12.24 -4.03 -5.57
C VAL A 148 -13.59 -3.32 -5.62
N PHE A 149 -14.54 -3.95 -6.30
CA PHE A 149 -15.90 -3.43 -6.43
C PHE A 149 -16.80 -3.99 -5.33
N TYR A 150 -17.21 -3.12 -4.38
CA TYR A 150 -18.16 -3.48 -3.33
C TYR A 150 -19.60 -3.23 -3.76
N SER A 151 -20.50 -4.13 -3.36
CA SER A 151 -21.94 -4.02 -3.63
C SER A 151 -22.75 -4.23 -2.36
N ASN A 152 -23.82 -3.45 -2.19
CA ASN A 152 -24.76 -3.62 -1.08
C ASN A 152 -25.71 -4.79 -1.38
N LYS A 153 -25.38 -5.98 -0.85
CA LYS A 153 -26.18 -7.20 -1.06
C LYS A 153 -27.62 -7.07 -0.57
N VAL A 154 -27.86 -6.34 0.52
CA VAL A 154 -29.21 -6.14 1.08
C VAL A 154 -30.10 -5.39 0.09
N LEU A 155 -29.58 -4.32 -0.53
CA LEU A 155 -30.34 -3.58 -1.56
C LEU A 155 -30.52 -4.39 -2.84
N LEU A 156 -29.49 -5.12 -3.28
CA LEU A 156 -29.59 -5.99 -4.45
C LEU A 156 -30.66 -7.07 -4.27
N GLU A 157 -30.69 -7.74 -3.11
CA GLU A 157 -31.69 -8.76 -2.77
C GLU A 157 -33.10 -8.18 -2.67
N LYS A 158 -33.26 -7.03 -1.98
CA LYS A 158 -34.54 -6.32 -1.85
C LYS A 158 -35.19 -6.04 -3.20
N TYR A 159 -34.38 -5.69 -4.21
CA TYR A 159 -34.84 -5.31 -5.55
C TYR A 159 -34.66 -6.41 -6.59
N ASN A 160 -34.31 -7.63 -6.17
CA ASN A 160 -34.07 -8.78 -7.03
C ASN A 160 -33.10 -8.47 -8.20
N LYS A 161 -31.97 -7.83 -7.87
CA LYS A 161 -30.90 -7.46 -8.80
C LYS A 161 -29.67 -8.33 -8.57
N THR A 162 -28.94 -8.61 -9.64
CA THR A 162 -27.64 -9.28 -9.58
C THR A 162 -26.51 -8.27 -9.40
N ILE A 163 -25.35 -8.74 -8.95
CA ILE A 163 -24.14 -7.90 -8.91
C ILE A 163 -23.79 -7.45 -10.35
N PRO A 164 -23.66 -6.13 -10.61
CA PRO A 164 -23.30 -5.63 -11.92
C PRO A 164 -21.94 -6.16 -12.40
N GLN A 165 -21.86 -6.60 -13.65
CA GLN A 165 -20.62 -7.04 -14.29
C GLN A 165 -20.07 -6.01 -15.30
N THR A 166 -20.87 -5.00 -15.64
CA THR A 166 -20.48 -3.90 -16.54
C THR A 166 -20.89 -2.55 -15.97
N TRP A 167 -20.24 -1.49 -16.43
CA TRP A 167 -20.60 -0.12 -16.05
C TRP A 167 -22.03 0.25 -16.45
N ASN A 168 -22.55 -0.27 -17.56
CA ASN A 168 -23.95 -0.04 -17.94
C ASN A 168 -24.92 -0.73 -16.97
N GLN A 169 -24.64 -2.00 -16.63
CA GLN A 169 -25.44 -2.71 -15.63
C GLN A 169 -25.40 -2.03 -14.27
N LEU A 170 -24.27 -1.42 -13.90
CA LEU A 170 -24.14 -0.62 -12.68
C LEU A 170 -25.09 0.59 -12.74
N ILE A 171 -25.05 1.36 -13.82
CA ILE A 171 -25.91 2.53 -14.02
C ILE A 171 -27.39 2.12 -13.97
N ASP A 172 -27.78 1.08 -14.70
CA ASP A 172 -29.18 0.61 -14.75
C ASP A 172 -29.65 0.13 -13.37
N THR A 173 -28.83 -0.68 -12.69
CA THR A 173 -29.16 -1.25 -11.38
C THR A 173 -29.24 -0.18 -10.32
N ALA A 174 -28.23 0.70 -10.25
CA ALA A 174 -28.18 1.77 -9.26
C ALA A 174 -29.29 2.79 -9.50
N SER A 175 -29.56 3.19 -10.75
CA SER A 175 -30.65 4.12 -11.07
C SER A 175 -32.01 3.57 -10.65
N TYR A 176 -32.29 2.29 -10.94
CA TYR A 176 -33.53 1.63 -10.51
C TYR A 176 -33.67 1.63 -8.98
N ILE A 177 -32.62 1.22 -8.26
CA ILE A 177 -32.64 1.18 -6.79
C ILE A 177 -32.84 2.58 -6.21
N LEU A 178 -32.15 3.60 -6.75
CA LEU A 178 -32.30 4.99 -6.32
C LEU A 178 -33.74 5.49 -6.52
N GLU A 179 -34.38 5.17 -7.65
CA GLU A 179 -35.76 5.54 -7.91
C GLU A 179 -36.75 4.86 -6.95
N GLU A 180 -36.58 3.57 -6.69
CA GLU A 180 -37.45 2.83 -5.76
C GLU A 180 -37.26 3.28 -4.30
N GLU A 181 -36.03 3.53 -3.87
CA GLU A 181 -35.73 4.06 -2.54
C GLU A 181 -36.33 5.47 -2.33
N LYS A 182 -36.29 6.33 -3.37
CA LYS A 182 -36.96 7.64 -3.34
C LYS A 182 -38.47 7.54 -3.14
N LYS A 183 -39.13 6.56 -3.77
CA LYS A 183 -40.60 6.35 -3.62
C LYS A 183 -41.01 6.03 -2.18
N ILE A 184 -40.12 5.43 -1.39
CA ILE A 184 -40.34 5.11 0.03
C ILE A 184 -39.70 6.14 0.98
N GLY A 185 -39.24 7.28 0.45
CA GLY A 185 -38.74 8.42 1.23
C GLY A 185 -37.24 8.41 1.52
N ASN A 186 -36.48 7.44 1.02
CA ASN A 186 -35.02 7.41 1.17
C ASN A 186 -34.34 8.20 0.03
N ASN A 187 -33.96 9.44 0.33
CA ASN A 187 -33.34 10.36 -0.62
C ASN A 187 -31.82 10.50 -0.46
N ASP A 188 -31.23 9.88 0.57
CA ASP A 188 -29.82 10.08 0.92
C ASP A 188 -28.89 9.06 0.25
N LEU A 189 -29.45 8.10 -0.49
CA LEU A 189 -28.67 7.06 -1.15
C LEU A 189 -27.89 7.61 -2.36
N ILE A 190 -26.62 7.21 -2.46
CA ILE A 190 -25.75 7.45 -3.63
C ILE A 190 -25.50 6.09 -4.29
N GLY A 191 -25.71 6.01 -5.61
CA GLY A 191 -25.66 4.75 -6.35
C GLY A 191 -24.26 4.19 -6.55
N TYR A 192 -23.25 5.05 -6.65
CA TYR A 192 -21.85 4.64 -6.76
C TYR A 192 -20.88 5.68 -6.21
N LEU A 193 -19.85 5.23 -5.48
CA LEU A 193 -18.76 6.05 -4.97
C LEU A 193 -17.43 5.52 -5.53
N GLY A 194 -16.90 6.17 -6.57
CA GLY A 194 -15.73 5.69 -7.32
C GLY A 194 -14.37 6.24 -6.86
N TYR A 195 -14.29 6.86 -5.69
CA TYR A 195 -13.06 7.46 -5.12
C TYR A 195 -12.29 8.37 -6.08
N PHE A 196 -12.73 9.62 -6.22
CA PHE A 196 -12.03 10.66 -7.02
C PHE A 196 -11.64 11.85 -6.13
N PRO A 197 -10.66 11.70 -5.23
CA PRO A 197 -10.19 12.79 -4.36
C PRO A 197 -9.29 13.80 -5.12
N GLU A 198 -9.06 14.96 -4.53
CA GLU A 198 -8.04 15.92 -5.00
C GLU A 198 -6.63 15.52 -4.50
N SER A 199 -6.22 14.28 -4.77
CA SER A 199 -4.92 13.71 -4.36
C SER A 199 -4.44 12.66 -5.36
N GLU A 200 -3.22 12.11 -5.18
CA GLU A 200 -2.64 11.11 -6.09
C GLU A 200 -3.57 9.91 -6.33
N GLY A 201 -4.33 9.47 -5.32
CA GLY A 201 -5.28 8.37 -5.43
C GLY A 201 -6.32 8.49 -6.56
N ILE A 202 -6.56 9.69 -7.13
CA ILE A 202 -7.39 9.86 -8.33
C ILE A 202 -6.80 9.12 -9.55
N ILE A 203 -5.47 9.02 -9.63
CA ILE A 203 -4.75 8.36 -10.72
C ILE A 203 -5.06 6.86 -10.70
N GLY A 204 -5.09 6.24 -9.52
CA GLY A 204 -5.48 4.84 -9.34
C GLY A 204 -6.87 4.57 -9.92
N SER A 205 -7.89 5.30 -9.44
CA SER A 205 -9.27 5.16 -9.93
C SER A 205 -9.38 5.41 -11.44
N PHE A 206 -8.68 6.43 -11.96
CA PHE A 206 -8.68 6.72 -13.39
C PHE A 206 -8.07 5.58 -14.21
N ILE A 207 -6.93 5.02 -13.77
CA ILE A 207 -6.27 3.89 -14.43
C ILE A 207 -7.15 2.65 -14.38
N GLU A 208 -7.84 2.36 -13.28
CA GLU A 208 -8.79 1.24 -13.19
C GLU A 208 -9.93 1.37 -14.20
N PHE A 209 -10.51 2.56 -14.31
CA PHE A 209 -11.51 2.85 -15.34
C PHE A 209 -10.92 2.67 -16.73
N LEU A 210 -9.79 3.28 -17.04
CA LEU A 210 -9.13 3.17 -18.34
C LEU A 210 -8.83 1.70 -18.69
N ASN A 211 -8.33 0.93 -17.72
CA ASN A 211 -8.03 -0.49 -17.88
C ASN A 211 -9.29 -1.31 -18.17
N SER A 212 -10.45 -0.95 -17.62
CA SER A 212 -11.72 -1.64 -17.90
C SER A 212 -12.23 -1.46 -19.34
N PHE A 213 -11.66 -0.50 -20.10
CA PHE A 213 -11.96 -0.25 -21.52
C PHE A 213 -10.90 -0.83 -22.47
N ARG A 214 -10.01 -1.71 -22.00
CA ARG A 214 -9.06 -2.42 -22.87
C ARG A 214 -9.79 -3.31 -23.89
N ALA A 215 -9.18 -3.46 -25.08
CA ALA A 215 -9.78 -4.21 -26.19
C ALA A 215 -9.93 -5.72 -25.89
N SER A 216 -9.03 -6.28 -25.08
CA SER A 216 -9.09 -7.65 -24.58
C SER A 216 -8.33 -7.76 -23.26
N TYR A 217 -8.54 -8.86 -22.53
CA TYR A 217 -7.91 -9.09 -21.24
C TYR A 217 -6.37 -9.00 -21.27
N ASP A 218 -5.75 -9.52 -22.34
CA ASP A 218 -4.30 -9.62 -22.52
C ASP A 218 -3.64 -8.31 -23.00
N MET A 219 -4.43 -7.30 -23.36
CA MET A 219 -3.91 -6.01 -23.79
C MET A 219 -3.59 -5.14 -22.59
N GLY A 220 -2.47 -4.41 -22.68
CA GLY A 220 -2.10 -3.41 -21.68
C GLY A 220 -3.07 -2.22 -21.63
N LEU A 221 -2.73 -1.25 -20.79
CA LEU A 221 -3.50 -0.01 -20.66
C LEU A 221 -3.70 0.67 -22.02
N PRO A 222 -4.93 1.07 -22.37
CA PRO A 222 -5.16 1.89 -23.54
C PRO A 222 -4.30 3.15 -23.54
N SER A 223 -3.82 3.56 -24.72
CA SER A 223 -3.16 4.86 -24.86
C SER A 223 -4.11 5.99 -24.45
N PHE A 224 -3.60 7.01 -23.76
CA PHE A 224 -4.40 8.13 -23.27
C PHE A 224 -5.10 8.94 -24.37
N ASN A 225 -4.64 8.84 -25.62
CA ASN A 225 -5.24 9.48 -26.79
C ASN A 225 -6.11 8.53 -27.64
N SER A 226 -6.37 7.30 -27.19
CA SER A 226 -7.16 6.31 -27.92
C SER A 226 -8.66 6.54 -27.78
N GLN A 227 -9.45 5.96 -28.70
CA GLN A 227 -10.91 5.98 -28.57
C GLN A 227 -11.38 5.32 -27.28
N ASN A 228 -10.75 4.21 -26.87
CA ASN A 228 -11.07 3.53 -25.61
C ASN A 228 -10.89 4.45 -24.38
N ALA A 229 -9.86 5.31 -24.39
CA ALA A 229 -9.66 6.30 -23.33
C ALA A 229 -10.75 7.37 -23.32
N ILE A 230 -11.18 7.83 -24.50
CA ILE A 230 -12.30 8.76 -24.66
C ILE A 230 -13.59 8.11 -24.12
N ASP A 231 -13.85 6.86 -24.48
CA ASP A 231 -15.04 6.12 -24.06
C ASP A 231 -15.05 5.91 -22.53
N ALA A 232 -13.89 5.62 -21.92
CA ALA A 232 -13.74 5.52 -20.47
C ALA A 232 -14.08 6.85 -19.78
N LEU A 233 -13.57 7.98 -20.28
CA LEU A 233 -13.87 9.32 -19.75
C LEU A 233 -15.34 9.69 -19.89
N ILE A 234 -15.95 9.37 -21.03
CA ILE A 234 -17.39 9.55 -21.24
C ILE A 234 -18.18 8.72 -20.22
N LYS A 235 -17.78 7.46 -19.99
CA LYS A 235 -18.46 6.60 -19.01
C LYS A 235 -18.30 7.11 -17.57
N ILE A 236 -17.13 7.58 -17.17
CA ILE A 236 -16.93 8.22 -15.85
C ILE A 236 -17.88 9.41 -15.69
N LYS A 237 -17.98 10.26 -16.72
CA LYS A 237 -18.90 11.40 -16.71
C LYS A 237 -20.36 10.97 -16.61
N GLU A 238 -20.76 9.95 -17.35
CA GLU A 238 -22.12 9.39 -17.32
C GLU A 238 -22.46 8.83 -15.94
N ILE A 239 -21.59 8.02 -15.33
CA ILE A 239 -21.74 7.50 -13.96
C ILE A 239 -21.87 8.65 -12.97
N LYS A 240 -20.99 9.65 -13.07
CA LYS A 240 -21.03 10.84 -12.21
C LYS A 240 -22.38 11.53 -12.30
N ASP A 241 -22.86 11.80 -13.50
CA ASP A 241 -24.06 12.61 -13.72
C ASP A 241 -25.36 11.82 -13.46
N SER A 242 -25.33 10.48 -13.50
CA SER A 242 -26.50 9.62 -13.29
C SER A 242 -26.66 9.09 -11.86
N ILE A 243 -25.58 8.59 -11.24
CA ILE A 243 -25.69 7.78 -10.01
C ILE A 243 -24.70 8.17 -8.89
N SER A 244 -23.74 9.07 -9.13
CA SER A 244 -22.74 9.47 -8.11
C SER A 244 -22.81 10.91 -7.64
N SER A 245 -23.46 11.81 -8.39
CA SER A 245 -23.70 13.17 -7.89
C SER A 245 -24.86 13.11 -6.89
N GLY A 246 -24.54 13.31 -5.61
CA GLY A 246 -25.56 13.47 -4.57
C GLY A 246 -26.59 14.52 -4.98
N ILE A 247 -27.81 14.42 -4.42
CA ILE A 247 -28.88 15.39 -4.70
C ILE A 247 -28.30 16.80 -4.54
N LYS A 248 -28.31 17.58 -5.62
CA LYS A 248 -28.06 19.02 -5.55
C LYS A 248 -29.07 19.58 -4.55
N LYS A 249 -28.60 19.90 -3.34
CA LYS A 249 -29.34 20.74 -2.41
C LYS A 249 -29.46 22.14 -2.99
#